data_AF-A0A7S3UAD1-F1
#
_entry.id   AF-A0A7S3UAD1-F1
#
_cell.length_a   1.000
_cell.length_b   1.000
_cell.length_c   1.000
_cell.angle_alpha   90.00
_cell.angle_beta   90.00
_cell.angle_gamma   90.00
#
_symmetry.space_group_name_H-M   'P 1'
#
loop_
_entity.id
_entity.type
_entity.pdbx_description
1 polymer ?
#
loop_
_entity_poly.entity_id
_entity_poly.type
_entity_poly.pdbx_seq_one_letter_code
_entity_poly.pdbx_strand_id
1 'polypeptide(L)'
;MSTDVQSVVPAAQPSQEAAGGDAGGGASLGKGAWDCDNNCEIPPEKEAEVFEEIATMEFDFEGIPTIPPRKNMTHMAFFCDGCRYRVEAYPDWTAAQVKQALFKGGIQRSNNPNRVTPGINKWEDIDIIYAGQNMQNDKKLMEYNVPPGCKTMVAIEGAKLAPGAKPDPDSAYWN
;
A
#
# COMPACT_ATOMS: atom_id res chain seq x y z
N MET A 1 -49.20 19.12 51.22
CA MET A 1 -48.69 17.77 50.94
C MET A 1 -47.83 17.89 49.69
N SER A 2 -46.52 17.89 49.90
CA SER A 2 -45.49 18.07 48.87
C SER A 2 -45.28 16.73 48.17
N THR A 3 -45.38 16.68 46.85
CA THR A 3 -45.02 15.49 46.07
C THR A 3 -43.78 15.82 45.26
N ASP A 4 -42.67 15.25 45.72
CA ASP A 4 -41.34 15.26 45.12
C ASP A 4 -41.34 14.64 43.71
N VAL A 5 -40.71 15.35 42.79
CA VAL A 5 -40.35 14.88 41.45
C VAL A 5 -38.97 14.23 41.56
N GLN A 6 -38.89 12.91 41.48
CA GLN A 6 -37.61 12.20 41.31
C GLN A 6 -37.38 11.89 39.82
N SER A 7 -36.39 12.56 39.23
CA SER A 7 -35.84 12.23 37.92
C SER A 7 -35.00 10.95 38.04
N VAL A 8 -35.32 9.93 37.26
CA VAL A 8 -34.48 8.73 37.14
C VAL A 8 -33.46 8.96 36.04
N VAL A 9 -32.20 9.08 36.43
CA VAL A 9 -31.03 9.10 35.54
C VAL A 9 -30.68 7.65 35.15
N PRO A 10 -30.52 7.28 33.87
CA PRO A 10 -30.02 5.95 33.54
C PRO A 10 -28.51 5.88 33.79
N ALA A 11 -28.09 4.80 34.46
CA ALA A 11 -26.70 4.50 34.81
C ALA A 11 -25.84 4.31 33.56
N ALA A 12 -24.66 4.95 33.56
CA ALA A 12 -23.62 4.77 32.55
C ALA A 12 -23.11 3.31 32.57
N GLN A 13 -23.15 2.65 31.41
CA GLN A 13 -22.47 1.38 31.20
C GLN A 13 -20.96 1.63 31.13
N PRO A 14 -20.12 0.80 31.78
CA PRO A 14 -18.68 0.93 31.67
C PRO A 14 -18.23 0.58 30.24
N SER A 15 -17.55 1.52 29.60
CA SER A 15 -16.81 1.33 28.36
C SER A 15 -15.78 0.23 28.55
N GLN A 16 -15.95 -0.88 27.83
CA GLN A 16 -14.92 -1.91 27.70
C GLN A 16 -13.74 -1.30 26.95
N GLU A 17 -12.65 -1.04 27.67
CA GLU A 17 -11.31 -0.95 27.10
C GLU A 17 -11.03 -2.25 26.34
N ALA A 18 -10.89 -2.15 25.01
CA ALA A 18 -10.37 -3.24 24.21
C ALA A 18 -8.88 -3.40 24.54
N ALA A 19 -8.61 -4.34 25.45
CA ALA A 19 -7.30 -4.87 25.74
C ALA A 19 -6.66 -5.40 24.44
N GLY A 20 -5.37 -5.09 24.28
CA GLY A 20 -4.56 -5.47 23.14
C GLY A 20 -4.54 -6.98 22.86
N GLY A 21 -4.45 -7.30 21.57
CA GLY A 21 -4.02 -8.59 21.07
C GLY A 21 -2.64 -8.44 20.44
N ASP A 22 -1.64 -9.08 21.05
CA ASP A 22 -0.32 -9.34 20.48
C ASP A 22 -0.34 -10.64 19.65
N ALA A 23 0.67 -10.76 18.79
CA ALA A 23 1.22 -11.96 18.16
C ALA A 23 0.61 -12.41 16.82
N GLY A 24 1.29 -12.01 15.73
CA GLY A 24 1.35 -12.81 14.50
C GLY A 24 0.64 -12.27 13.27
N GLY A 25 0.41 -10.97 13.15
CA GLY A 25 -0.05 -10.37 11.89
C GLY A 25 1.13 -10.22 10.96
N GLY A 26 1.29 -11.10 9.98
CA GLY A 26 2.01 -10.74 8.76
C GLY A 26 1.06 -9.95 7.87
N ALA A 27 1.58 -8.90 7.22
CA ALA A 27 0.86 -7.99 6.31
C ALA A 27 -0.49 -8.55 5.88
N SER A 28 -1.51 -8.12 6.62
CA SER A 28 -2.83 -8.72 6.56
C SER A 28 -3.41 -8.54 5.16
N LEU A 29 -3.44 -9.61 4.36
CA LEU A 29 -4.34 -9.78 3.21
C LEU A 29 -4.47 -8.53 2.30
N GLY A 30 -3.36 -7.91 1.89
CA GLY A 30 -3.41 -6.72 1.03
C GLY A 30 -3.68 -5.40 1.75
N LYS A 31 -3.28 -5.25 3.01
CA LYS A 31 -3.31 -3.97 3.74
C LYS A 31 -1.97 -3.71 4.42
N GLY A 32 -1.58 -2.44 4.52
CA GLY A 32 -0.34 -2.00 5.18
C GLY A 32 0.85 -1.92 4.23
N ALA A 33 2.06 -1.96 4.77
CA ALA A 33 3.30 -1.83 4.01
C ALA A 33 4.25 -3.03 4.17
N TRP A 34 5.02 -3.30 3.12
CA TRP A 34 5.93 -4.44 3.06
C TRP A 34 7.30 -4.04 2.52
N ASP A 35 8.36 -4.53 3.18
CA ASP A 35 9.73 -4.40 2.71
C ASP A 35 10.13 -5.65 1.92
N CYS A 36 10.20 -5.51 0.60
CA CYS A 36 10.56 -6.60 -0.30
C CYS A 36 12.01 -7.04 -0.15
N ASP A 37 12.90 -6.15 0.28
CA ASP A 37 14.33 -6.42 0.38
C ASP A 37 14.63 -7.30 1.61
N ASN A 38 13.91 -7.01 2.71
CA ASN A 38 14.01 -7.76 3.97
C ASN A 38 12.94 -8.85 4.13
N ASN A 39 11.97 -8.93 3.20
CA ASN A 39 10.86 -9.88 3.22
C ASN A 39 10.08 -9.86 4.55
N CYS A 40 9.78 -8.65 5.04
CA CYS A 40 9.05 -8.43 6.28
C CYS A 40 8.03 -7.31 6.13
N GLU A 41 7.05 -7.30 7.04
CA GLU A 41 6.11 -6.19 7.16
C GLU A 41 6.82 -4.95 7.70
N ILE A 42 6.40 -3.78 7.22
CA ILE A 42 6.77 -2.49 7.79
C ILE A 42 5.66 -2.14 8.78
N PRO A 43 5.96 -2.04 10.09
CA PRO A 43 4.95 -1.69 11.09
C PRO A 43 4.32 -0.31 10.80
N PRO A 44 3.02 -0.10 11.12
CA PRO A 44 2.33 1.16 10.86
C PRO A 44 3.05 2.40 11.42
N GLU A 45 3.63 2.30 12.61
CA GLU A 45 4.38 3.38 13.26
C GLU A 45 5.72 3.70 12.57
N LYS A 46 6.18 2.83 11.68
CA LYS A 46 7.42 2.97 10.90
C LYS A 46 7.17 3.36 9.44
N GLU A 47 5.93 3.26 8.94
CA GLU A 47 5.64 3.55 7.53
C GLU A 47 6.07 4.97 7.12
N ALA A 48 5.70 5.99 7.90
CA ALA A 48 6.06 7.38 7.58
C ALA A 48 7.59 7.60 7.54
N GLU A 49 8.34 6.92 8.42
CA GLU A 49 9.80 6.96 8.41
C GLU A 49 10.37 6.28 7.16
N VAL A 50 9.91 5.07 6.85
CA VAL A 50 10.41 4.24 5.75
C VAL A 50 10.11 4.83 4.37
N PHE A 51 8.95 5.49 4.22
CA PHE A 51 8.55 6.16 2.98
C PHE A 51 8.96 7.63 2.90
N GLU A 52 9.66 8.16 3.92
CA GLU A 52 10.09 9.56 4.02
C GLU A 52 8.92 10.55 3.96
N GLU A 53 7.81 10.22 4.64
CA GLU A 53 6.55 10.97 4.66
C GLU A 53 6.29 11.65 6.02
N ILE A 54 7.32 11.79 6.85
CA ILE A 54 7.25 12.57 8.09
C ILE A 54 7.20 14.06 7.73
N ALA A 55 6.05 14.68 7.98
CA ALA A 55 5.90 16.12 7.84
C ALA A 55 6.75 16.87 8.87
N THR A 56 7.42 17.92 8.44
CA THR A 56 8.27 18.77 9.28
C THR A 56 7.97 20.24 9.04
N MET A 57 8.33 21.09 10.01
CA MET A 57 8.30 22.54 9.88
C MET A 57 9.62 23.11 9.30
N GLU A 58 10.51 22.26 8.77
CA GLU A 58 11.79 22.74 8.21
C GLU A 58 11.59 23.59 6.95
N PHE A 59 10.47 23.38 6.25
CA PHE A 59 10.10 24.14 5.05
C PHE A 59 8.66 24.65 5.22
N ASP A 60 8.52 25.83 5.81
CA ASP A 60 7.23 26.50 5.99
C ASP A 60 6.68 26.96 4.63
N PHE A 61 5.71 26.22 4.09
CA PHE A 61 4.84 26.72 3.03
C PHE A 61 3.57 27.26 3.67
N GLU A 62 3.46 28.59 3.79
CA GLU A 62 2.30 29.27 4.40
C GLU A 62 1.96 28.79 5.84
N GLY A 63 2.97 28.31 6.58
CA GLY A 63 2.81 27.76 7.93
C GLY A 63 2.21 26.34 7.98
N ILE A 64 2.11 25.67 6.82
CA ILE A 64 1.70 24.27 6.72
C ILE A 64 2.97 23.40 6.80
N PRO A 65 3.04 22.43 7.74
CA PRO A 65 4.13 21.45 7.75
C PRO A 65 4.21 20.74 6.40
N THR A 66 5.40 20.66 5.84
CA THR A 66 5.63 19.99 4.56
C THR A 66 6.53 18.77 4.73
N ILE A 67 6.40 17.84 3.80
CA ILE A 67 7.29 16.68 3.73
C ILE A 67 8.58 17.15 3.06
N PRO A 68 9.76 16.98 3.71
CA PRO A 68 11.04 17.34 3.10
C PRO A 68 11.30 16.64 1.77
N PRO A 69 12.20 17.18 0.93
CA PRO A 69 12.68 16.47 -0.24
C PRO A 69 13.29 15.11 0.13
N ARG A 70 12.99 14.10 -0.69
CA ARG A 70 13.45 12.71 -0.50
C ARG A 70 14.97 12.60 -0.49
N LYS A 71 15.50 11.72 0.35
CA LYS A 71 16.93 11.38 0.44
C LYS A 71 17.20 9.98 -0.11
N ASN A 72 16.23 9.05 0.00
CA ASN A 72 16.38 7.71 -0.54
C ASN A 72 15.99 7.65 -2.02
N MET A 73 17.02 7.62 -2.88
CA MET A 73 16.85 7.51 -4.34
C MET A 73 16.92 6.08 -4.87
N THR A 74 17.19 5.09 -4.02
CA THR A 74 17.43 3.69 -4.43
C THR A 74 16.21 2.79 -4.25
N HIS A 75 15.24 3.19 -3.43
CA HIS A 75 14.05 2.39 -3.18
C HIS A 75 12.82 3.01 -3.79
N MET A 76 12.08 2.24 -4.55
CA MET A 76 10.80 2.64 -5.11
C MET A 76 9.64 2.06 -4.29
N ALA A 77 8.45 2.64 -4.41
CA ALA A 77 7.24 2.11 -3.79
C ALA A 77 6.10 1.86 -4.77
N PHE A 78 5.44 0.72 -4.57
CA PHE A 78 4.41 0.17 -5.44
C PHE A 78 3.16 -0.14 -4.63
N PHE A 79 2.02 0.37 -5.06
CA PHE A 79 0.74 -0.02 -4.50
C PHE A 79 0.21 -1.23 -5.26
N CYS A 80 -0.14 -2.30 -4.55
CA CYS A 80 -0.76 -3.50 -5.11
C CYS A 80 -1.74 -4.11 -4.12
N ASP A 81 -2.98 -4.32 -4.59
CA ASP A 81 -4.08 -4.93 -3.82
C ASP A 81 -4.27 -4.36 -2.41
N GLY A 82 -4.04 -3.04 -2.23
CA GLY A 82 -4.17 -2.32 -0.96
C GLY A 82 -2.91 -2.31 -0.07
N CYS A 83 -1.85 -3.01 -0.46
CA CYS A 83 -0.56 -2.98 0.23
C CYS A 83 0.45 -2.08 -0.51
N ARG A 84 1.33 -1.40 0.23
CA ARG A 84 2.43 -0.59 -0.28
C ARG A 84 3.75 -1.35 -0.14
N TYR A 85 4.31 -1.79 -1.25
CA TYR A 85 5.57 -2.50 -1.32
C TYR A 85 6.72 -1.53 -1.53
N ARG A 86 7.80 -1.70 -0.77
CA ARG A 86 9.08 -1.02 -0.95
C ARG A 86 10.10 -2.01 -1.47
N VAL A 87 10.83 -1.66 -2.52
CA VAL A 87 11.87 -2.51 -3.10
C VAL A 87 13.01 -1.67 -3.63
N GLU A 88 14.24 -2.16 -3.50
CA GLU A 88 15.39 -1.58 -4.17
C GLU A 88 15.24 -1.73 -5.69
N ALA A 89 15.22 -0.61 -6.42
CA ALA A 89 15.05 -0.58 -7.86
C ALA A 89 15.61 0.74 -8.44
N TYR A 90 16.12 0.65 -9.66
CA TYR A 90 16.80 1.77 -10.32
C TYR A 90 16.12 2.11 -11.65
N PRO A 91 16.14 3.38 -12.11
CA PRO A 91 15.51 3.75 -13.37
C PRO A 91 16.08 3.03 -14.61
N ASP A 92 17.31 2.53 -14.55
CA ASP A 92 17.94 1.78 -15.64
C ASP A 92 17.58 0.29 -15.67
N TRP A 93 16.84 -0.21 -14.67
CA TRP A 93 16.26 -1.54 -14.67
C TRP A 93 15.10 -1.65 -15.64
N THR A 94 14.87 -2.85 -16.16
CA THR A 94 13.66 -3.17 -16.92
C THR A 94 12.47 -3.41 -16.00
N ALA A 95 11.26 -3.22 -16.53
CA ALA A 95 10.04 -3.55 -15.79
C ALA A 95 10.02 -5.03 -15.35
N ALA A 96 10.56 -5.96 -16.16
CA ALA A 96 10.66 -7.36 -15.76
C ALA A 96 11.54 -7.57 -14.51
N GLN A 97 12.69 -6.91 -14.42
CA GLN A 97 13.57 -7.01 -13.25
C GLN A 97 12.86 -6.55 -11.99
N VAL A 98 12.10 -5.45 -12.08
CA VAL A 98 11.30 -4.93 -10.98
C VAL A 98 10.15 -5.87 -10.60
N LYS A 99 9.39 -6.39 -11.57
CA LYS A 99 8.32 -7.37 -11.34
C LYS A 99 8.86 -8.61 -10.62
N GLN A 100 10.02 -9.11 -11.04
CA GLN A 100 10.68 -10.24 -10.38
C GLN A 100 11.09 -9.93 -8.93
N ALA A 101 11.66 -8.75 -8.68
CA ALA A 101 12.05 -8.31 -7.34
C ALA A 101 10.83 -8.19 -6.41
N LEU A 102 9.75 -7.56 -6.88
CA LEU A 102 8.48 -7.48 -6.15
C LEU A 102 7.89 -8.86 -5.86
N PHE A 103 7.86 -9.74 -6.87
CA PHE A 103 7.30 -11.08 -6.74
C PHE A 103 8.03 -11.90 -5.69
N LYS A 104 9.36 -11.97 -5.82
CA LYS A 104 10.22 -12.68 -4.86
C LYS A 104 10.16 -12.06 -3.47
N GLY A 105 10.12 -10.73 -3.41
CA GLY A 105 10.20 -9.96 -2.17
C GLY A 105 8.93 -9.98 -1.31
N GLY A 106 7.77 -10.34 -1.87
CA GLY A 106 6.58 -10.56 -1.07
C GLY A 106 5.24 -10.40 -1.76
N ILE A 107 5.19 -9.82 -2.97
CA ILE A 107 3.92 -9.56 -3.66
C ILE A 107 3.14 -10.86 -3.97
N GLN A 108 3.83 -12.00 -4.08
CA GLN A 108 3.19 -13.31 -4.26
C GLN A 108 2.22 -13.68 -3.13
N ARG A 109 2.30 -12.98 -2.00
CA ARG A 109 1.41 -13.12 -0.83
C ARG A 109 0.18 -12.21 -0.89
N SER A 110 0.10 -11.31 -1.88
CA SER A 110 -0.94 -10.29 -1.98
C SER A 110 -2.28 -10.82 -2.48
N ASN A 111 -2.37 -12.11 -2.85
CA ASN A 111 -3.59 -12.64 -3.45
C ASN A 111 -4.75 -12.65 -2.46
N ASN A 112 -5.85 -11.98 -2.82
CA ASN A 112 -7.12 -12.12 -2.13
C ASN A 112 -7.59 -13.60 -2.17
N PRO A 113 -7.96 -14.21 -1.03
CA PRO A 113 -8.51 -15.56 -0.99
C PRO A 113 -9.86 -15.70 -1.72
N ASN A 114 -10.64 -14.62 -1.82
CA ASN A 114 -11.96 -14.57 -2.47
C ASN A 114 -11.90 -14.02 -3.90
N ARG A 115 -10.74 -14.14 -4.57
CA ARG A 115 -10.52 -13.55 -5.91
C ARG A 115 -11.43 -14.13 -6.99
N VAL A 116 -11.89 -13.26 -7.89
CA VAL A 116 -12.62 -13.62 -9.13
C VAL A 116 -11.70 -13.82 -10.34
N THR A 117 -10.44 -13.40 -10.21
CA THR A 117 -9.36 -13.57 -11.19
C THR A 117 -8.37 -14.65 -10.72
N PRO A 118 -7.47 -15.16 -11.60
CA PRO A 118 -6.48 -16.17 -11.21
C PRO A 118 -5.55 -15.76 -10.06
N GLY A 119 -5.28 -14.46 -9.89
CA GLY A 119 -4.31 -13.90 -8.95
C GLY A 119 -2.90 -13.79 -9.55
N ILE A 120 -2.00 -13.19 -8.77
CA ILE A 120 -0.58 -13.07 -9.05
C ILE A 120 0.12 -14.36 -8.60
N ASN A 121 0.32 -15.31 -9.52
CA ASN A 121 0.93 -16.62 -9.23
C ASN A 121 2.39 -16.71 -9.69
N LYS A 122 2.80 -15.82 -10.59
CA LYS A 122 4.17 -15.64 -11.09
C LYS A 122 4.42 -14.16 -11.37
N TRP A 123 5.69 -13.78 -11.54
CA TRP A 123 6.05 -12.37 -11.75
C TRP A 123 5.45 -11.80 -13.05
N GLU A 124 5.21 -12.65 -14.06
CA GLU A 124 4.59 -12.27 -15.33
C GLU A 124 3.12 -11.87 -15.17
N ASP A 125 2.47 -12.26 -14.08
CA ASP A 125 1.08 -11.88 -13.80
C ASP A 125 0.99 -10.45 -13.24
N ILE A 126 2.12 -9.78 -12.98
CA ILE A 126 2.19 -8.41 -12.48
C ILE A 126 2.32 -7.48 -13.68
N ASP A 127 1.52 -6.43 -13.71
CA ASP A 127 1.73 -5.25 -14.53
C ASP A 127 2.10 -4.04 -13.68
N ILE A 128 2.99 -3.20 -14.20
CA ILE A 128 3.43 -1.96 -13.54
C ILE A 128 2.85 -0.80 -14.33
N ILE A 129 2.18 0.11 -13.64
CA ILE A 129 1.60 1.33 -14.21
C ILE A 129 2.26 2.54 -13.54
N TYR A 130 2.71 3.48 -14.38
CA TYR A 130 3.19 4.79 -13.95
C TYR A 130 2.65 5.86 -14.90
N ALA A 131 2.16 6.97 -14.34
CA ALA A 131 1.57 8.07 -15.10
C ALA A 131 0.53 7.62 -16.15
N GLY A 132 -0.27 6.59 -15.81
CA GLY A 132 -1.29 6.01 -16.69
C GLY A 132 -0.77 5.08 -17.79
N GLN A 133 0.53 4.81 -17.85
CA GLN A 133 1.14 3.95 -18.86
C GLN A 133 1.46 2.59 -18.28
N ASN A 134 1.00 1.52 -18.94
CA ASN A 134 1.40 0.15 -18.62
C ASN A 134 2.81 -0.13 -19.19
N MET A 135 3.71 -0.66 -18.37
CA MET A 135 5.11 -0.87 -18.72
C MET A 135 5.35 -2.22 -19.40
N GLN A 136 6.11 -2.19 -20.50
CA GLN A 136 6.57 -3.38 -21.22
C GLN A 136 7.76 -4.00 -20.47
N ASN A 137 7.79 -5.33 -20.42
CA ASN A 137 8.76 -6.10 -19.63
C ASN A 137 10.23 -5.80 -19.98
N ASP A 138 10.52 -5.56 -21.25
CA ASP A 138 11.86 -5.33 -21.81
C ASP A 138 12.31 -3.87 -21.74
N LYS A 139 11.39 -2.94 -21.47
CA LYS A 139 11.70 -1.50 -21.39
C LYS A 139 12.17 -1.10 -20.01
N LYS A 140 13.07 -0.12 -19.99
CA LYS A 140 13.60 0.47 -18.76
C LYS A 140 12.63 1.45 -18.13
N LEU A 141 12.66 1.55 -16.81
CA LEU A 141 11.83 2.49 -16.04
C LEU A 141 12.04 3.94 -16.48
N MET A 142 13.28 4.32 -16.78
CA MET A 142 13.63 5.66 -17.26
C MET A 142 13.02 6.01 -18.62
N GLU A 143 12.69 5.02 -19.47
CA GLU A 143 11.99 5.27 -20.73
C GLU A 143 10.55 5.77 -20.50
N TYR A 144 10.00 5.46 -19.33
CA TYR A 144 8.70 5.96 -18.86
C TYR A 144 8.84 7.24 -18.00
N ASN A 145 10.04 7.83 -17.94
CA ASN A 145 10.38 8.98 -17.10
C ASN A 145 10.18 8.74 -15.59
N VAL A 146 10.31 7.49 -15.14
CA VAL A 146 10.26 7.19 -13.70
C VAL A 146 11.49 7.78 -13.02
N PRO A 147 11.33 8.69 -12.04
CA PRO A 147 12.47 9.24 -11.32
C PRO A 147 13.06 8.22 -10.33
N PRO A 148 14.35 8.35 -9.96
CA PRO A 148 14.93 7.61 -8.84
C PRO A 148 14.07 7.76 -7.58
N GLY A 149 13.91 6.68 -6.81
CA GLY A 149 13.17 6.72 -5.55
C GLY A 149 11.66 6.95 -5.67
N CYS A 150 11.05 6.76 -6.85
CA CYS A 150 9.61 6.98 -7.06
C CYS A 150 8.75 6.16 -6.08
N LYS A 151 7.83 6.80 -5.35
CA LYS A 151 6.99 6.15 -4.31
C LYS A 151 5.50 6.00 -4.68
N THR A 152 5.15 6.32 -5.92
CA THR A 152 3.76 6.41 -6.39
C THR A 152 3.58 5.62 -7.68
N MET A 153 4.01 4.36 -7.67
CA MET A 153 3.81 3.43 -8.79
C MET A 153 2.73 2.42 -8.43
N VAL A 154 2.05 1.89 -9.43
CA VAL A 154 1.02 0.87 -9.24
C VAL A 154 1.55 -0.45 -9.76
N ALA A 155 1.46 -1.50 -8.95
CA ALA A 155 1.55 -2.87 -9.41
C ALA A 155 0.15 -3.48 -9.34
N ILE A 156 -0.25 -4.22 -10.37
CA ILE A 156 -1.59 -4.80 -10.47
C ILE A 156 -1.51 -6.17 -11.13
N GLU A 157 -2.43 -7.06 -10.77
CA GLU A 157 -2.64 -8.29 -11.51
C GLU A 157 -3.05 -7.98 -12.96
N GLY A 158 -2.23 -8.39 -13.94
CA GLY A 158 -2.47 -8.12 -15.37
C GLY A 158 -3.80 -8.67 -15.88
N ALA A 159 -4.32 -9.77 -15.30
CA ALA A 159 -5.64 -10.30 -15.65
C ALA A 159 -6.78 -9.31 -15.36
N LYS A 160 -6.61 -8.40 -14.38
CA LYS A 160 -7.58 -7.31 -14.09
C LYS A 160 -7.58 -6.23 -15.18
N LEU A 161 -6.55 -6.17 -16.03
CA LEU A 161 -6.45 -5.21 -17.14
C LEU A 161 -6.96 -5.80 -18.47
N ALA A 162 -7.27 -7.09 -18.52
CA ALA A 162 -7.69 -7.75 -19.74
C ALA A 162 -9.06 -7.20 -20.24
N PRO A 163 -9.27 -7.08 -21.57
CA PRO A 163 -10.56 -6.67 -22.11
C PRO A 163 -11.69 -7.59 -21.63
N GLY A 164 -12.75 -6.99 -21.07
CA GLY A 164 -13.89 -7.74 -20.53
C GLY A 164 -13.69 -8.31 -19.13
N ALA A 165 -12.54 -8.05 -18.49
CA ALA A 165 -12.39 -8.29 -17.05
C ALA A 165 -13.45 -7.48 -16.30
N LYS A 166 -14.25 -8.17 -15.48
CA LYS A 166 -15.24 -7.51 -14.64
C LYS A 166 -14.56 -7.06 -13.35
N PRO A 167 -14.85 -5.84 -12.85
CA PRO A 167 -14.44 -5.48 -11.51
C PRO A 167 -15.02 -6.47 -10.49
N ASP A 168 -14.36 -6.58 -9.35
CA ASP A 168 -14.87 -7.37 -8.23
C ASP A 168 -16.29 -6.90 -7.89
N PRO A 169 -17.30 -7.79 -7.88
CA PRO A 169 -18.69 -7.44 -7.56
C PRO A 169 -18.84 -6.73 -6.22
N ASP A 170 -17.96 -7.00 -5.26
CA ASP A 170 -17.98 -6.38 -3.93
C ASP A 170 -17.10 -5.11 -3.86
N SER A 171 -16.58 -4.64 -5.00
CA SER A 171 -15.82 -3.40 -5.03
C SER A 171 -16.73 -2.21 -4.73
N ALA A 172 -16.57 -1.64 -3.54
CA ALA A 172 -17.39 -0.56 -2.98
C ALA A 172 -17.49 0.71 -3.86
N TYR A 173 -16.69 0.81 -4.93
CA TYR A 173 -16.60 1.98 -5.80
C TYR A 173 -17.18 1.74 -7.21
N TRP A 174 -17.68 0.54 -7.53
CA TRP A 174 -18.20 0.18 -8.86
C TRP A 174 -19.68 -0.25 -8.87
N ASN A 175 -20.41 -0.04 -7.77
CA ASN A 175 -21.86 -0.26 -7.68
C ASN A 175 -22.66 0.93 -8.21
#